data_AF-A0A318T569-F1
#
_entry.id   AF-A0A318T569-F1
#
_cell.length_a   1.000
_cell.length_b   1.000
_cell.length_c   1.000
_cell.angle_alpha   90.00
_cell.angle_beta   90.00
_cell.angle_gamma   90.00
#
_symmetry.space_group_name_H-M   'P 1'
#
loop_
_entity.id
_entity.type
_entity.pdbx_description
1 polymer ?
#
loop_
_entity_poly.entity_id
_entity_poly.type
_entity_poly.pdbx_seq_one_letter_code
_entity_poly.pdbx_strand_id
1 'polypeptide(L)' 'MNDIVNLRQFKKRKKRDEKEQAAVENRIRHGRTGVEKKFEREKALKTSEFLERNRLDPPPSPETGDDGA' A
#
# COMPACT_ATOMS: atom_id res chain seq x y z
N MET A 1 36.00 6.68 -8.89
CA MET A 1 35.20 7.87 -9.29
C MET A 1 33.93 7.81 -8.46
N ASN A 2 33.79 8.64 -7.42
CA ASN A 2 32.63 8.57 -6.54
C ASN A 2 31.52 9.47 -7.09
N ASP A 3 30.38 8.87 -7.42
CA ASP A 3 29.21 9.58 -7.92
C ASP A 3 28.49 10.28 -6.75
N ILE A 4 28.62 11.60 -6.67
CA ILE A 4 27.96 12.40 -5.63
C ILE A 4 26.51 12.61 -6.06
N VAL A 5 25.62 11.77 -5.55
CA VAL A 5 24.19 11.88 -5.81
C VAL A 5 23.53 12.95 -4.93
N ASN A 6 22.83 13.89 -5.56
CA ASN A 6 22.11 14.92 -4.82
C ASN A 6 20.79 14.35 -4.23
N LEU A 7 20.82 14.01 -2.95
CA LEU A 7 19.68 13.43 -2.23
C LEU A 7 18.42 14.31 -2.29
N ARG A 8 18.55 15.64 -2.32
CA ARG A 8 17.40 16.56 -2.42
C ARG A 8 16.70 16.42 -3.77
N GLN A 9 17.47 16.31 -4.86
CA GLN A 9 16.91 16.10 -6.19
C GLN A 9 16.23 14.74 -6.31
N PHE A 10 16.83 13.69 -5.75
CA PHE A 10 16.24 12.36 -5.70
C PHE A 10 14.89 12.35 -4.96
N LYS A 11 14.84 12.91 -3.74
CA LYS A 11 13.60 13.05 -2.97
C LYS A 11 12.53 13.85 -3.72
N LYS A 12 12.93 14.90 -4.44
CA LYS A 12 12.00 15.71 -5.27
C LYS A 12 11.42 14.92 -6.44
N ARG A 13 12.22 14.07 -7.09
CA ARG A 13 11.76 13.18 -8.17
C ARG A 13 10.75 12.17 -7.64
N LYS A 14 11.10 11.42 -6.58
CA LYS A 14 10.16 10.49 -5.92
C LYS A 14 8.82 11.14 -5.58
N LYS A 15 8.84 12.32 -4.93
CA LYS A 15 7.62 13.06 -4.59
C LYS A 15 6.80 13.49 -5.81
N ARG A 16 7.43 13.73 -6.95
CA ARG A 16 6.75 14.08 -8.20
C ARG A 16 6.10 12.83 -8.80
N ASP A 17 6.83 11.72 -8.82
CA ASP A 17 6.34 10.44 -9.36
C ASP A 17 5.15 9.91 -8.56
N GLU A 18 5.22 9.97 -7.21
CA GLU A 18 4.10 9.63 -6.32
C GLU A 18 2.84 10.47 -6.61
N LYS A 19 3.02 11.78 -6.85
CA LYS A 19 1.91 12.67 -7.21
C LYS A 19 1.33 12.35 -8.58
N GLU A 20 2.17 11.98 -9.53
CA GLU A 20 1.74 11.62 -10.87
C GLU A 20 0.94 10.31 -10.87
N GLN A 21 1.38 9.31 -10.11
CA GLN A 21 0.63 8.06 -9.89
C GLN A 21 -0.75 8.36 -9.28
N ALA A 22 -0.80 9.14 -8.19
CA ALA A 22 -2.06 9.53 -7.58
C ALA A 22 -2.97 10.32 -8.55
N ALA A 23 -2.40 11.18 -9.39
CA ALA A 23 -3.14 11.93 -10.39
C ALA A 23 -3.70 11.02 -11.51
N VAL A 24 -2.95 10.00 -11.94
CA VAL A 24 -3.42 9.00 -12.91
C VAL A 24 -4.59 8.21 -12.33
N GLU A 25 -4.47 7.73 -11.09
CA GLU A 25 -5.56 7.04 -10.43
C GLU A 25 -6.80 7.93 -10.28
N ASN A 26 -6.59 9.19 -9.87
CA ASN A 26 -7.69 10.15 -9.74
C ASN A 26 -8.33 10.49 -11.09
N ARG A 27 -7.57 10.52 -12.19
CA ARG A 27 -8.10 10.68 -13.54
C ARG A 27 -8.98 9.48 -13.94
N ILE A 28 -8.58 8.26 -13.59
CA ILE A 28 -9.37 7.05 -13.83
C ILE A 28 -10.65 7.05 -12.98
N ARG A 29 -10.58 7.58 -11.75
CA ARG A 29 -11.74 7.71 -10.85
C ARG A 29 -12.62 8.92 -11.18
N HIS A 30 -12.13 9.87 -11.97
CA HIS A 30 -12.85 11.09 -12.33
C HIS A 30 -14.05 10.75 -13.22
N GLY A 31 -15.19 11.39 -12.98
CA GLY A 31 -16.44 11.09 -13.69
C GLY A 31 -17.32 10.03 -13.00
N ARG A 32 -16.85 9.35 -11.96
CA ARG A 32 -17.68 8.42 -11.18
C ARG A 32 -18.77 9.15 -10.39
N THR A 33 -19.99 8.64 -10.46
CA THR A 33 -21.12 9.18 -9.72
C THR A 33 -21.01 8.89 -8.22
N GLY A 34 -21.74 9.64 -7.39
CA GLY A 34 -21.71 9.44 -5.93
C GLY A 34 -22.15 8.02 -5.50
N VAL A 35 -23.01 7.37 -6.29
CA VAL A 35 -23.49 6.00 -6.05
C VAL A 35 -22.39 4.98 -6.36
N GLU A 36 -21.67 5.12 -7.46
CA GLU A 36 -20.54 4.25 -7.82
C GLU A 36 -19.43 4.31 -6.77
N LYS A 37 -19.10 5.50 -6.27
CA LYS A 37 -18.13 5.66 -5.18
C LYS A 37 -18.56 5.01 -3.86
N LYS A 38 -19.87 4.92 -3.60
CA LYS A 38 -20.40 4.21 -2.42
C LYS A 38 -20.31 2.70 -2.62
N PHE A 39 -20.75 2.21 -3.77
CA PHE A 39 -20.67 0.80 -4.13
C PHE A 39 -19.24 0.26 -4.07
N GLU A 40 -18.25 0.98 -4.61
CA GLU A 40 -16.84 0.57 -4.52
C GLU A 40 -16.32 0.52 -3.07
N ARG A 41 -16.70 1.48 -2.23
CA ARG A 41 -16.33 1.49 -0.81
C ARG A 41 -16.95 0.31 -0.07
N GLU A 42 -18.23 0.04 -0.27
CA GLU A 42 -18.90 -1.11 0.33
C GLU A 42 -18.30 -2.43 -0.15
N LYS A 43 -17.93 -2.53 -1.43
CA LYS A 43 -17.23 -3.69 -1.97
C LYS A 43 -15.87 -3.88 -1.30
N ALA A 44 -15.09 -2.81 -1.16
CA ALA A 44 -13.79 -2.85 -0.49
C ALA A 44 -13.90 -3.27 0.99
N LEU A 45 -14.88 -2.74 1.71
CA LEU A 45 -15.17 -3.11 3.10
C LEU A 45 -15.56 -4.59 3.23
N LYS A 46 -16.46 -5.08 2.37
CA LYS A 46 -16.81 -6.51 2.36
C LYS A 46 -15.60 -7.40 2.09
N THR A 47 -14.73 -6.99 1.18
CA THR A 47 -13.50 -7.77 0.89
C THR A 47 -12.53 -7.76 2.07
N SER A 48 -12.34 -6.62 2.76
CA SER A 48 -11.46 -6.58 3.94
C SER A 48 -12.03 -7.40 5.09
N GLU A 49 -13.33 -7.26 5.37
CA GLU A 49 -14.01 -8.06 6.40
C GLU A 49 -13.95 -9.56 6.09
N PHE A 50 -14.11 -9.94 4.82
CA PHE A 50 -13.96 -11.34 4.40
C PHE A 50 -12.54 -11.85 4.65
N LEU A 51 -11.52 -11.08 4.27
CA LEU A 51 -10.13 -11.46 4.50
C LEU A 51 -9.79 -11.56 5.98
N GLU A 52 -10.27 -10.62 6.80
CA GLU A 52 -10.08 -10.64 8.25
C GLU A 52 -10.76 -11.85 8.91
N ARG A 53 -12.00 -12.15 8.54
CA ARG A 53 -12.73 -13.32 9.07
C ARG A 53 -12.09 -14.64 8.66
N ASN A 54 -11.50 -14.71 7.48
CA ASN A 54 -10.81 -15.91 6.99
C ASN A 54 -9.30 -15.88 7.26
N ARG A 55 -8.83 -14.92 8.06
CA ARG A 55 -7.42 -14.84 8.43
C ARG A 55 -7.11 -16.00 9.37
N LEU A 56 -6.30 -16.93 8.89
CA LEU A 56 -5.71 -17.97 9.73
C LEU A 56 -4.46 -17.39 10.40
N ASP A 57 -4.35 -17.54 11.70
CA ASP A 57 -3.12 -17.22 12.40
C ASP A 57 -2.01 -18.15 11.91
N PRO A 58 -0.82 -17.62 11.58
CA PRO A 58 0.30 -18.48 11.25
C PRO A 58 0.59 -19.40 12.45
N PRO A 59 0.96 -20.67 12.22
CA PRO A 59 1.32 -21.56 13.32
C PRO A 59 2.44 -20.90 14.14
N PRO A 60 2.45 -21.08 15.47
CA PRO A 60 3.51 -20.52 16.31
C PRO A 60 4.85 -20.98 15.75
N SER A 61 5.68 -20.01 15.34
CA SER A 61 7.05 -20.29 14.90
C SER A 61 7.74 -21.06 16.02
N PRO A 62 8.43 -22.18 15.72
CA PRO A 62 9.22 -22.84 16.73
C PRO A 62 10.24 -21.84 17.26
N GLU A 63 10.22 -21.70 18.58
CA GLU A 63 11.14 -20.93 19.37
C GLU A 63 12.56 -21.37 18.99
N THR A 64 13.31 -20.50 18.32
CA THR A 64 14.76 -20.69 18.22
C THR A 64 15.30 -20.53 19.63
N GLY A 65 15.58 -21.67 20.27
CA GLY A 65 16.26 -21.74 21.55
C GLY A 65 17.56 -20.94 21.49
N ASP A 66 17.60 -19.89 22.31
CA ASP A 66 18.82 -19.21 22.72
C ASP A 66 19.42 -20.02 23.88
N ASP A 67 19.94 -21.22 23.57
CA ASP A 67 20.92 -21.91 24.41
C ASP A 67 22.30 -21.43 23.98
N GLY A 68 22.69 -20.26 24.48
CA GLY A 68 24.02 -19.68 24.35
C GLY A 68 24.77 -19.71 25.68
N ALA A 69 25.70 -20.64 25.81
CA ALA A 69 26.66 -20.79 26.91
C ALA A 69 27.61 -19.58 27.08
#